data_AF-A0A959KVE8-F1
#
_entry.id   AF-A0A959KVE8-F1
#
_cell.length_a   1.000
_cell.length_b   1.000
_cell.length_c   1.000
_cell.angle_alpha   90.00
_cell.angle_beta   90.00
_cell.angle_gamma   90.00
#
_symmetry.space_group_name_H-M   'P 1'
#
loop_
_entity.id
_entity.type
_entity.pdbx_description
1 polymer ?
#
loop_
_entity_poly.entity_id
_entity_poly.type
_entity_poly.pdbx_seq_one_letter_code
_entity_poly.pdbx_strand_id
1 'polypeptide(L)'
;MRFSTILPTLSFCLLSLALEAQDRSLIGWLPGVQFSGKLTERLEYFAQLGSETIVFEQLAGTSRRAPEMLTLDLTGGLHAELGPNWDLAASLLVRSRKPFSGEAGAEIRPWQQLTYIVRFG
;
A
#
# COMPACT_ATOMS: atom_id res chain seq x y z
N MET A 1 38.76 -20.83 33.45
CA MET A 1 37.68 -21.27 32.54
C MET A 1 36.35 -20.70 33.02
N ARG A 2 35.82 -19.66 32.36
CA ARG A 2 34.43 -19.20 32.54
C ARG A 2 33.83 -18.77 31.20
N PHE A 3 33.97 -19.63 30.19
CA PHE A 3 33.33 -19.45 28.88
C PHE A 3 31.99 -20.21 28.79
N SER A 4 31.72 -21.17 29.69
CA SER A 4 30.55 -22.05 29.57
C SER A 4 29.24 -21.45 30.09
N THR A 5 29.28 -20.41 30.93
CA THR A 5 28.08 -19.74 31.44
C THR A 5 27.65 -18.54 30.61
N ILE A 6 28.57 -17.90 29.87
CA ILE A 6 28.25 -16.72 29.04
C ILE A 6 27.45 -17.14 27.80
N LEU A 7 27.80 -18.27 27.19
CA LEU A 7 27.14 -18.79 25.99
C LEU A 7 25.63 -19.05 26.19
N PRO A 8 25.18 -19.78 27.23
CA PRO A 8 23.75 -20.03 27.43
C PRO A 8 22.98 -18.75 27.82
N THR A 9 23.58 -17.81 28.55
CA THR A 9 22.89 -16.53 28.87
C THR A 9 22.71 -15.68 27.62
N LEU A 10 23.72 -15.62 26.74
CA LEU A 10 23.63 -14.91 25.47
C LEU A 10 22.60 -15.57 24.55
N SER A 11 22.57 -16.91 24.48
CA SER A 11 21.56 -17.66 23.74
C SER A 11 20.16 -17.40 24.27
N PHE A 12 19.96 -17.32 25.59
CA PHE A 12 18.66 -17.03 26.20
C PHE A 12 18.19 -15.60 25.91
N CYS A 13 19.09 -14.60 26.05
CA CYS A 13 18.78 -13.21 25.69
C CYS A 13 18.46 -13.04 24.20
N LEU A 14 19.19 -13.72 23.32
CA LEU A 14 18.91 -13.73 21.88
C LEU A 14 17.62 -14.48 21.54
N LEU A 15 17.26 -15.53 22.30
CA LEU A 15 15.99 -16.24 22.14
C LEU A 15 14.80 -15.36 22.52
N SER A 16 14.89 -14.59 23.61
CA SER A 16 13.86 -13.63 24.02
C SER A 16 13.67 -12.52 22.98
N LEU A 17 14.78 -11.98 22.44
CA LEU A 17 14.74 -10.99 21.34
C LEU A 17 14.19 -11.59 20.04
N ALA A 18 14.46 -12.87 19.75
CA ALA A 18 13.96 -13.56 18.57
C ALA A 18 12.46 -13.92 18.69
N LEU A 19 11.97 -14.18 19.91
CA LEU A 19 10.55 -14.41 20.19
C LEU A 19 9.74 -13.11 20.12
N GLU A 20 10.26 -11.98 20.65
CA GLU A 20 9.67 -10.64 20.42
C GLU A 20 9.63 -10.24 18.94
N ALA A 21 10.52 -10.79 18.11
CA ALA A 21 10.56 -10.50 16.68
C ALA A 21 9.50 -11.28 15.85
N GLN A 22 8.87 -12.31 16.43
CA GLN A 22 7.81 -13.10 15.77
C GLN A 22 6.41 -12.48 15.87
N ASP A 23 6.22 -11.45 16.68
CA ASP A 23 4.96 -10.72 16.80
C ASP A 23 4.85 -9.63 15.71
N ARG A 24 4.67 -10.03 14.44
CA ARG A 24 4.54 -9.05 13.34
C ARG A 24 3.35 -9.29 12.41
N SER A 25 2.38 -8.39 12.61
CA SER A 25 1.59 -7.63 11.63
C SER A 25 0.89 -8.40 10.51
N LEU A 26 -0.44 -8.44 10.58
CA LEU A 26 -1.26 -8.57 9.38
C LEU A 26 -1.32 -7.18 8.72
N ILE A 27 -0.66 -7.03 7.58
CA ILE A 27 -0.84 -5.85 6.72
C ILE A 27 -2.16 -6.06 5.99
N GLY A 28 -3.17 -5.29 6.36
CA GLY A 28 -4.51 -5.37 5.80
C GLY A 28 -4.74 -4.25 4.79
N TRP A 29 -5.28 -4.59 3.64
CA TRP A 29 -5.82 -3.60 2.72
C TRP A 29 -7.27 -3.34 3.13
N LEU A 30 -7.62 -2.08 3.42
CA LEU A 30 -9.04 -1.72 3.53
C LEU A 30 -9.66 -1.72 2.13
N PRO A 31 -10.95 -2.07 1.99
CA PRO A 31 -11.61 -2.05 0.69
C PRO A 31 -11.51 -0.65 0.08
N GLY A 32 -10.93 -0.60 -1.12
CA GLY A 32 -10.94 0.60 -1.93
C GLY A 32 -12.31 0.79 -2.58
N VAL A 33 -12.70 2.04 -2.80
CA VAL A 33 -13.89 2.38 -3.59
C VAL A 33 -13.42 2.93 -4.92
N GLN A 34 -13.89 2.34 -6.01
CA GLN A 34 -13.62 2.80 -7.37
C GLN A 34 -14.92 3.21 -8.04
N PHE A 35 -14.89 4.39 -8.66
CA PHE A 35 -15.92 4.91 -9.53
C PHE A 35 -15.34 5.06 -10.92
N SER A 36 -16.08 4.63 -11.93
CA SER A 36 -15.72 4.83 -13.33
C SER A 36 -16.96 5.16 -14.14
N GLY A 37 -16.77 5.95 -15.19
CA GLY A 37 -17.84 6.31 -16.10
C GLY A 37 -17.32 6.65 -17.48
N LYS A 38 -18.22 6.60 -18.46
CA LYS A 38 -17.94 6.98 -19.84
C LYS A 38 -18.39 8.42 -20.07
N LEU A 39 -17.50 9.27 -20.56
CA LEU A 39 -17.84 10.60 -21.10
C LEU A 39 -18.30 10.49 -22.55
N THR A 40 -17.68 9.59 -23.31
CA THR A 40 -18.06 9.21 -24.68
C THR A 40 -17.81 7.72 -24.91
N GLU A 41 -18.11 7.19 -26.10
CA GLU A 41 -17.75 5.82 -26.46
C GLU A 41 -16.24 5.54 -26.39
N ARG A 42 -15.41 6.58 -26.52
CA ARG A 42 -13.95 6.50 -26.59
C ARG A 42 -13.23 7.22 -25.45
N LEU A 43 -13.95 7.71 -24.45
CA LEU A 43 -13.36 8.47 -23.35
C LEU A 43 -14.02 8.04 -22.05
N GLU A 44 -13.22 7.51 -21.15
CA GLU A 44 -13.63 7.06 -19.83
C GLU A 44 -12.86 7.83 -18.76
N TYR A 45 -13.51 8.04 -17.61
CA TYR A 45 -12.87 8.56 -16.42
C TYR A 45 -12.96 7.54 -15.30
N PHE A 46 -11.99 7.59 -14.40
CA PHE A 46 -12.02 6.80 -13.18
C PHE A 46 -11.50 7.61 -12.00
N ALA A 47 -12.02 7.28 -10.82
CA ALA A 47 -11.55 7.77 -9.55
C ALA A 47 -11.53 6.60 -8.57
N GLN A 48 -10.45 6.45 -7.81
CA GLN A 48 -10.27 5.41 -6.83
C GLN A 48 -9.80 6.02 -5.51
N LEU A 49 -10.44 5.60 -4.42
CA LEU A 49 -9.99 5.86 -3.06
C LEU A 49 -9.53 4.53 -2.46
N GLY A 50 -8.32 4.49 -1.94
CA GLY A 50 -7.75 3.31 -1.28
C GLY A 50 -7.03 3.70 0.01
N SER A 51 -6.79 2.71 0.88
CA SER A 51 -5.92 2.92 2.03
C SER A 51 -5.20 1.63 2.41
N GLU A 52 -3.97 1.78 2.90
CA GLU A 52 -3.16 0.70 3.46
C GLU A 52 -3.15 0.85 4.97
N THR A 53 -3.49 -0.23 5.69
CA THR A 53 -3.57 -0.21 7.16
C THR A 53 -2.79 -1.38 7.75
N ILE A 54 -1.98 -1.12 8.78
CA ILE A 54 -1.43 -2.20 9.59
C ILE A 54 -2.40 -2.50 10.71
N VAL A 55 -2.84 -3.76 10.78
CA VAL A 55 -3.55 -4.31 11.93
C VAL A 55 -2.54 -5.08 12.77
N PHE A 56 -2.40 -4.66 14.02
CA PHE A 56 -1.57 -5.37 15.00
C PHE A 56 -2.43 -6.46 15.63
N GLU A 57 -2.23 -7.71 15.19
CA GLU A 57 -2.82 -8.87 15.85
C GLU A 57 -1.96 -9.24 17.05
N GLN A 58 -2.58 -9.32 18.22
CA GLN A 58 -1.90 -9.55 19.49
C GLN A 58 -2.19 -10.96 20.00
N LEU A 59 -1.16 -11.80 20.06
CA LEU A 59 -1.19 -13.02 20.87
C LEU A 59 -0.67 -12.64 22.27
N ALA A 60 -1.50 -12.80 23.29
CA ALA A 60 -1.20 -12.57 24.72
C ALA A 60 -1.10 -11.10 25.21
N GLY A 61 -2.27 -10.45 25.34
CA GLY A 61 -2.67 -9.84 26.62
C GLY A 61 -2.05 -8.53 27.14
N THR A 62 -1.05 -7.90 26.50
CA THR A 62 -0.50 -6.61 26.99
C THR A 62 -0.27 -5.57 25.89
N SER A 63 -1.21 -4.63 25.81
CA SER A 63 -1.28 -3.47 24.90
C SER A 63 -2.04 -3.69 23.58
N ARG A 64 -3.28 -3.16 23.57
CA ARG A 64 -4.13 -3.05 22.38
C ARG A 64 -3.67 -1.83 21.58
N ARG A 65 -2.73 -1.99 20.65
CA ARG A 65 -2.36 -0.91 19.74
C ARG A 65 -3.47 -0.72 18.71
N ALA A 66 -3.98 0.50 18.58
CA ALA A 66 -4.97 0.80 17.55
C ALA A 66 -4.38 0.54 16.15
N PRO A 67 -5.19 0.06 15.18
CA PRO A 67 -4.75 -0.08 13.80
C PRO A 67 -4.22 1.27 13.30
N GLU A 68 -3.12 1.22 12.54
CA GLU A 68 -2.45 2.41 12.04
C GLU A 68 -2.60 2.47 10.52
N MET A 69 -3.22 3.53 10.02
CA MET A 69 -3.30 3.78 8.58
C MET A 69 -1.94 4.27 8.09
N LEU A 70 -1.31 3.49 7.20
CA LEU A 70 -0.03 3.83 6.59
C LEU A 70 -0.20 4.79 5.43
N THR A 71 -1.20 4.58 4.60
CA THR A 71 -1.44 5.40 3.42
C THR A 71 -2.93 5.63 3.19
N LEU A 72 -3.24 6.82 2.68
CA LEU A 72 -4.53 7.15 2.08
C LEU A 72 -4.25 7.61 0.66
N ASP A 73 -4.81 6.88 -0.30
CA ASP A 73 -4.55 7.03 -1.73
C ASP A 73 -5.81 7.53 -2.43
N LEU A 74 -5.71 8.67 -3.09
CA LEU A 74 -6.70 9.17 -4.03
C LEU A 74 -6.09 9.12 -5.43
N THR A 75 -6.69 8.36 -6.32
CA THR A 75 -6.26 8.26 -7.72
C THR A 75 -7.39 8.73 -8.62
N GLY A 76 -7.10 9.63 -9.56
CA GLY A 76 -8.05 10.03 -10.60
C GLY A 76 -7.39 9.92 -11.97
N GLY A 77 -8.16 9.59 -13.00
CA GLY A 77 -7.60 9.44 -14.33
C GLY A 77 -8.62 9.40 -15.45
N LEU A 78 -8.07 9.40 -16.66
CA LEU A 78 -8.77 9.31 -17.92
C LEU A 78 -8.16 8.20 -18.77
N HIS A 79 -9.01 7.56 -19.55
CA HIS A 79 -8.65 6.57 -20.55
C HIS A 79 -9.33 6.95 -21.86
N ALA A 80 -8.59 6.98 -22.96
CA ALA A 80 -9.05 7.49 -24.24
C ALA A 80 -8.58 6.63 -25.41
N GLU A 81 -9.53 6.14 -26.19
CA GLU A 81 -9.29 5.48 -27.48
C GLU A 81 -9.11 6.55 -28.57
N LEU A 82 -7.86 6.84 -28.95
CA LEU A 82 -7.54 7.83 -29.97
C LEU A 82 -7.77 7.30 -31.40
N GLY A 83 -7.88 5.99 -31.56
CA GLY A 83 -8.13 5.32 -32.83
C GLY A 83 -8.14 3.80 -32.67
N PRO A 84 -8.26 3.03 -33.76
CA PRO A 84 -8.39 1.57 -33.70
C PRO A 84 -7.17 0.85 -33.07
N ASN A 85 -6.01 1.53 -33.10
CA ASN A 85 -4.73 1.00 -32.65
C ASN A 85 -4.05 1.90 -31.62
N TRP A 86 -4.72 2.93 -31.11
CA TRP A 86 -4.11 3.91 -30.21
C TRP A 86 -4.95 4.11 -28.96
N ASP A 87 -4.30 3.96 -27.83
CA ASP A 87 -4.90 4.09 -26.51
C ASP A 87 -4.03 5.00 -25.63
N LEU A 88 -4.67 5.95 -24.94
CA LEU A 88 -4.04 6.88 -24.00
C LEU A 88 -4.66 6.70 -22.62
N ALA A 89 -3.83 6.41 -21.63
CA ALA A 89 -4.20 6.47 -20.22
C ALA A 89 -3.38 7.55 -19.51
N ALA A 90 -4.03 8.35 -18.68
CA ALA A 90 -3.36 9.35 -17.84
C ALA A 90 -4.03 9.41 -16.48
N SER A 91 -3.23 9.54 -15.42
CA SER A 91 -3.77 9.57 -14.07
C SER A 91 -2.82 10.25 -13.08
N LEU A 92 -3.41 10.70 -11.97
CA LEU A 92 -2.74 11.35 -10.87
C LEU A 92 -3.05 10.58 -9.59
N LEU A 93 -2.00 10.08 -8.92
CA LEU A 93 -2.08 9.58 -7.56
C LEU A 93 -1.71 10.69 -6.58
N VAL A 94 -2.57 10.94 -5.61
CA VAL A 94 -2.31 11.74 -4.42
C VAL A 94 -2.33 10.79 -3.22
N ARG A 95 -1.19 10.65 -2.56
CA ARG A 95 -0.99 9.75 -1.43
C ARG A 95 -0.62 10.55 -0.19
N SER A 96 -1.36 10.36 0.89
CA SER A 96 -0.95 10.81 2.22
C SER A 96 -0.32 9.63 2.97
N ARG A 97 0.93 9.78 3.40
CA ARG A 97 1.66 8.79 4.20
C ARG A 97 1.49 9.12 5.68
N LYS A 98 1.10 8.12 6.46
CA LYS A 98 0.72 8.21 7.87
C LYS A 98 -0.23 9.40 8.14
N PRO A 99 -1.41 9.45 7.49
CA PRO A 99 -2.29 10.62 7.47
C PRO A 99 -2.74 11.11 8.86
N PHE A 100 -2.73 10.23 9.86
CA PHE A 100 -3.13 10.55 11.24
C PHE A 100 -1.95 10.65 12.21
N SER A 101 -0.71 10.52 11.71
CA SER A 101 0.49 10.79 12.49
C SER A 101 0.91 12.24 12.31
N GLY A 102 1.56 12.84 13.31
CA GLY A 102 2.18 14.17 13.18
C GLY A 102 3.33 14.23 12.16
N GLU A 103 3.68 13.11 11.52
CA GLU A 103 4.70 12.96 10.47
C GLU A 103 4.10 12.89 9.06
N ALA A 104 2.86 13.36 8.89
CA ALA A 104 2.13 13.23 7.63
C ALA A 104 2.92 13.80 6.44
N GLY A 105 3.26 12.93 5.49
CA GLY A 105 3.92 13.29 4.24
C GLY A 105 2.94 13.19 3.07
N ALA A 106 2.97 14.15 2.14
CA ALA A 106 2.18 14.09 0.92
C ALA A 106 3.04 13.70 -0.27
N GLU A 107 2.50 12.85 -1.13
CA GLU A 107 3.13 12.37 -2.35
C GLU A 107 2.16 12.54 -3.53
N ILE A 108 2.65 13.16 -4.60
CA ILE A 108 1.88 13.37 -5.82
C ILE A 108 2.66 12.68 -6.95
N ARG A 109 2.01 11.74 -7.62
CA ARG A 109 2.60 10.95 -8.72
C ARG A 109 1.71 11.01 -9.95
N PRO A 110 2.00 11.90 -10.91
CA PRO A 110 1.38 11.83 -12.23
C PRO A 110 1.99 10.66 -13.01
N TRP A 111 1.17 10.00 -13.83
CA TRP A 111 1.66 9.07 -14.85
C TRP A 111 0.80 9.15 -16.11
N GLN A 112 1.41 8.78 -17.22
CA GLN A 112 0.78 8.73 -18.52
C GLN A 112 1.34 7.55 -19.31
N GLN A 113 0.50 6.93 -20.14
CA GLN A 113 0.87 5.85 -21.03
C GLN A 113 0.15 6.03 -22.36
N LEU A 114 0.93 6.06 -23.44
CA LEU A 114 0.43 5.96 -24.80
C LEU A 114 0.78 4.57 -25.33
N THR A 115 -0.24 3.81 -25.74
CA THR A 115 -0.12 2.43 -26.19
C THR A 115 -0.49 2.35 -27.66
N TYR A 116 0.40 1.77 -28.47
CA TYR A 116 0.11 1.37 -29.84
C TYR A 116 -0.21 -0.12 -29.87
N ILE A 117 -1.37 -0.48 -30.39
CA ILE A 117 -1.87 -1.86 -30.44
C ILE A 117 -1.71 -2.38 -31.86
N VAL A 118 -0.86 -3.40 -32.04
CA VAL A 118 -0.73 -4.13 -33.31
C VAL A 118 -1.59 -5.39 -33.24
N ARG A 119 -2.54 -5.53 -34.17
CA ARG A 119 -3.37 -6.74 -34.30
C ARG A 119 -2.91 -7.51 -35.52
N PHE A 120 -2.43 -8.74 -35.30
CA PHE A 120 -2.15 -9.69 -36.38
C PHE A 120 -3.39 -10.57 -36.55
N GLY A 121 -3.97 -10.54 -37.75
CA GLY A 121 -5.13 -11.36 -38.11
C GLY A 121 -4.78 -12.81 -38.38
#